data_AF-A0A7V9RB89-F1
#
_entry.id   AF-A0A7V9RB89-F1
#
_cell.length_a   1.000
_cell.length_b   1.000
_cell.length_c   1.000
_cell.angle_alpha   90.00
_cell.angle_beta   90.00
_cell.angle_gamma   90.00
#
_symmetry.space_group_name_H-M   'P 1'
#
loop_
_entity.id
_entity.type
_entity.pdbx_description
1 polymer ?
#
loop_
_entity_poly.entity_id
_entity_poly.type
_entity_poly.pdbx_seq_one_letter_code
_entity_poly.pdbx_strand_id
1 'polypeptide(L)'
;MPALRKPHRIAVLVPQLAIEGGDAAYAAEAGLLVWMTCIEHLRRHPGLAVYDAESTPLFPRDGHFAPQHALVGATPVDGFFASTRRDELIWLELGLPKGVVKLHALPRAGERKTFEGMGRMLGDQLDHAFNSWLSGRGLAASTRKLAPLAGEDVIATVRVIGSGLVEHARKWTA
;
A
#
# COMPACT_ATOMS: atom_id res chain seq x y z
N MET A 1 -34.01 -14.02 3.25
CA MET A 1 -33.02 -13.06 2.72
C MET A 1 -31.68 -13.77 2.65
N PRO A 2 -30.92 -13.73 1.54
CA PRO A 2 -29.58 -14.29 1.52
C PRO A 2 -28.70 -13.56 2.56
N ALA A 3 -27.85 -14.31 3.26
CA ALA A 3 -26.95 -13.73 4.25
C ALA A 3 -26.01 -12.74 3.55
N LEU A 4 -25.96 -11.50 4.02
CA LEU A 4 -25.00 -10.49 3.54
C LEU A 4 -23.59 -11.03 3.78
N ARG A 5 -22.82 -11.20 2.70
CA ARG A 5 -21.41 -11.60 2.80
C ARG A 5 -20.66 -10.48 3.52
N LYS A 6 -20.03 -10.81 4.64
CA LYS A 6 -19.15 -9.89 5.35
C LYS A 6 -18.03 -9.41 4.41
N PRO A 7 -17.67 -8.12 4.39
CA PRO A 7 -16.56 -7.63 3.59
C PRO A 7 -15.25 -8.35 3.94
N HIS A 8 -14.40 -8.56 2.94
CA HIS A 8 -13.06 -9.14 3.12
C HIS A 8 -12.15 -8.09 3.77
N ARG A 9 -11.64 -8.38 4.97
CA ARG A 9 -10.93 -7.39 5.79
C ARG A 9 -9.43 -7.46 5.54
N ILE A 10 -8.86 -6.35 5.14
CA ILE A 10 -7.45 -6.29 4.77
C ILE A 10 -6.70 -5.24 5.56
N ALA A 11 -5.39 -5.39 5.62
CA ALA A 11 -4.48 -4.28 5.94
C ALA A 11 -3.39 -4.16 4.88
N VAL A 12 -3.05 -2.92 4.56
CA VAL A 12 -2.06 -2.58 3.55
C VAL A 12 -0.77 -2.18 4.26
N LEU A 13 0.32 -2.90 4.05
CA LEU A 13 1.64 -2.52 4.56
C LEU A 13 2.32 -1.54 3.60
N VAL A 14 3.35 -0.83 4.09
CA VAL A 14 4.15 0.06 3.25
C VAL A 14 4.79 -0.77 2.13
N PRO A 15 4.77 -0.28 0.87
CA PRO A 15 5.45 -0.93 -0.23
C PRO A 15 6.94 -1.16 0.03
N GLN A 16 7.44 -2.30 -0.42
CA GLN A 16 8.86 -2.55 -0.63
C GLN A 16 9.26 -1.86 -1.92
N LEU A 17 9.86 -0.68 -1.79
CA LEU A 17 10.18 0.19 -2.92
C LEU A 17 11.69 0.24 -3.14
N ALA A 18 12.11 0.02 -4.39
CA ALA A 18 13.46 0.34 -4.85
C ALA A 18 13.37 1.55 -5.80
N ILE A 19 14.18 2.59 -5.57
CA ILE A 19 14.31 3.73 -6.47
C ILE A 19 15.73 3.76 -7.02
N GLU A 20 15.86 3.90 -8.34
CA GLU A 20 17.15 3.97 -9.01
C GLU A 20 17.80 5.36 -8.89
N GLY A 21 19.14 5.39 -8.84
CA GLY A 21 19.93 6.61 -8.98
C GLY A 21 19.84 7.59 -7.81
N GLY A 22 20.02 8.88 -8.11
CA GLY A 22 20.06 9.95 -7.10
C GLY A 22 18.74 10.16 -6.35
N ASP A 23 17.63 9.59 -6.85
CA ASP A 23 16.32 9.68 -6.23
C ASP A 23 16.10 8.65 -5.10
N ALA A 24 17.06 7.77 -4.85
CA ALA A 24 17.00 6.80 -3.75
C ALA A 24 16.73 7.45 -2.38
N ALA A 25 17.12 8.72 -2.20
CA ALA A 25 16.85 9.50 -1.00
C ALA A 25 15.36 9.75 -0.73
N TYR A 26 14.50 9.64 -1.75
CA TYR A 26 13.04 9.84 -1.65
C TYR A 26 12.25 8.53 -1.52
N ALA A 27 12.93 7.40 -1.26
CA ALA A 27 12.27 6.09 -1.21
C ALA A 27 11.19 6.01 -0.11
N ALA A 28 11.41 6.66 1.04
CA ALA A 28 10.44 6.68 2.13
C ALA A 28 9.17 7.46 1.76
N GLU A 29 9.33 8.65 1.17
CA GLU A 29 8.22 9.51 0.72
C GLU A 29 7.42 8.87 -0.40
N ALA A 30 8.11 8.23 -1.36
CA ALA A 30 7.46 7.51 -2.44
C ALA A 30 6.72 6.28 -1.91
N GLY A 31 7.31 5.54 -0.97
CA GLY A 31 6.64 4.44 -0.27
C GLY A 31 5.36 4.92 0.41
N LEU A 32 5.40 6.05 1.12
CA LEU A 32 4.24 6.66 1.76
C LEU A 32 3.16 7.08 0.76
N LEU A 33 3.54 7.73 -0.34
CA LEU A 33 2.61 8.16 -1.39
C LEU A 33 1.91 6.97 -2.05
N VAL A 34 2.65 5.91 -2.39
CA VAL A 34 2.10 4.69 -2.98
C VAL A 34 1.21 3.96 -1.96
N TRP A 35 1.61 3.89 -0.69
CA TRP A 35 0.82 3.30 0.38
C TRP A 35 -0.55 3.98 0.55
N MET A 36 -0.57 5.32 0.66
CA MET A 36 -1.81 6.09 0.75
C MET A 36 -2.71 5.86 -0.47
N THR A 37 -2.11 5.85 -1.67
CA THR A 37 -2.83 5.57 -2.92
C THR A 37 -3.51 4.21 -2.90
N CYS A 38 -2.82 3.17 -2.41
CA CYS A 38 -3.38 1.83 -2.31
C CYS A 38 -4.59 1.78 -1.38
N ILE A 39 -4.51 2.40 -0.20
CA ILE A 39 -5.62 2.42 0.75
C ILE A 39 -6.81 3.18 0.18
N GLU A 40 -6.57 4.36 -0.38
CA GLU A 40 -7.62 5.18 -0.99
C GLU A 40 -8.31 4.46 -2.16
N HIS A 41 -7.54 3.72 -2.98
CA HIS A 41 -8.12 2.95 -4.06
C HIS A 41 -8.98 1.78 -3.52
N LEU A 42 -8.41 0.97 -2.62
CA LEU A 42 -9.05 -0.26 -2.14
C LEU A 42 -10.24 0.00 -1.22
N ARG A 43 -10.24 1.08 -0.42
CA ARG A 43 -11.35 1.42 0.48
C ARG A 43 -12.65 1.74 -0.25
N ARG A 44 -12.57 2.05 -1.56
CA ARG A 44 -13.74 2.30 -2.42
C ARG A 44 -14.42 1.03 -2.93
N HIS A 45 -13.80 -0.14 -2.76
CA HIS A 45 -14.38 -1.39 -3.20
C HIS A 45 -15.42 -1.92 -2.18
N PRO A 46 -16.69 -2.16 -2.58
CA PRO A 46 -17.78 -2.47 -1.65
C PRO A 46 -17.62 -3.83 -0.94
N GLY A 47 -16.84 -4.75 -1.53
CA GLY A 47 -16.53 -6.05 -0.94
C GLY A 47 -15.31 -6.07 -0.01
N LEU A 48 -14.66 -4.92 0.22
CA LEU A 48 -13.48 -4.81 1.08
C LEU A 48 -13.80 -3.99 2.33
N ALA A 49 -13.19 -4.38 3.43
CA ALA A 49 -13.03 -3.54 4.61
C ALA A 49 -11.53 -3.31 4.80
N VAL A 50 -11.05 -2.19 4.28
CA VAL A 50 -9.64 -1.79 4.41
C VAL A 50 -9.47 -1.18 5.78
N TYR A 51 -8.61 -1.78 6.61
CA TYR A 51 -8.35 -1.24 7.93
C TYR A 51 -7.79 0.18 7.79
N ASP A 52 -8.42 1.10 8.52
CA ASP A 52 -8.49 2.51 8.18
C ASP A 52 -7.11 3.20 8.16
N ALA A 53 -6.75 3.77 7.01
CA ALA A 53 -5.61 4.69 6.91
C ALA A 53 -5.74 5.83 7.91
N GLU A 54 -6.97 6.30 8.18
CA GLU A 54 -7.22 7.44 9.08
C GLU A 54 -6.97 7.09 10.55
N SER A 55 -7.03 5.79 10.90
CA SER A 55 -6.71 5.29 12.24
C SER A 55 -5.27 4.79 12.36
N THR A 56 -4.46 4.99 11.31
CA THR A 56 -3.06 4.59 11.31
C THR A 56 -2.20 5.78 11.67
N PRO A 57 -1.74 5.90 12.92
CA PRO A 57 -0.87 7.00 13.27
C PRO A 57 0.44 6.89 12.48
N LEU A 58 0.75 7.97 11.77
CA LEU A 58 2.06 8.19 11.17
C LEU A 58 2.98 8.68 12.27
N PHE A 59 4.12 8.01 12.45
CA PHE A 59 5.14 8.41 13.39
C PHE A 59 6.40 8.84 12.65
N PRO A 60 7.08 9.90 13.11
CA PRO A 60 8.40 10.22 12.63
C PRO A 60 9.37 9.10 13.04
N ARG A 61 10.14 8.60 12.09
CA ARG A 61 11.17 7.59 12.27
C ARG A 61 12.29 7.86 11.28
N ASP A 62 13.52 7.91 11.78
CA ASP A 62 14.73 8.11 10.97
C ASP A 62 14.66 9.36 10.07
N GLY A 63 13.90 10.39 10.48
CA GLY A 63 13.69 11.62 9.72
C GLY A 63 12.55 11.58 8.69
N HIS A 64 11.76 10.50 8.64
CA HIS A 64 10.65 10.30 7.71
C HIS A 64 9.35 9.91 8.43
N PHE A 65 8.19 10.10 7.82
CA PHE A 65 6.93 9.58 8.36
C PHE A 65 6.70 8.14 7.93
N ALA A 66 6.40 7.27 8.89
CA ALA A 66 6.03 5.88 8.63
C ALA A 66 4.82 5.44 9.46
N PRO A 67 3.92 4.62 8.90
CA PRO A 67 2.79 4.05 9.64
C PRO A 67 3.25 2.98 10.64
N GLN A 68 2.78 3.06 11.89
CA GLN A 68 3.28 2.25 13.02
C GLN A 68 3.16 0.72 12.82
N HIS A 69 2.16 0.26 12.06
CA HIS A 69 1.81 -1.17 11.95
C HIS A 69 2.16 -1.79 10.58
N ALA A 70 2.82 -1.02 9.71
CA ALA A 70 2.93 -1.33 8.28
C ALA A 70 4.39 -1.57 7.83
N LEU A 71 5.24 -2.01 8.75
CA LEU A 71 6.61 -2.46 8.46
C LEU A 71 6.67 -3.98 8.37
N VAL A 72 7.50 -4.47 7.45
CA VAL A 72 7.81 -5.90 7.32
C VAL A 72 8.49 -6.36 8.62
N GLY A 73 7.89 -7.32 9.32
CA GLY A 73 8.40 -7.83 10.59
C GLY A 73 8.09 -6.96 11.82
N ALA A 74 7.29 -5.88 11.70
CA ALA A 74 6.76 -5.22 12.89
C ALA A 74 5.93 -6.21 13.71
N THR A 75 6.32 -6.41 14.97
CA THR A 75 5.52 -7.13 15.94
C THR A 75 4.26 -6.31 16.16
N PRO A 76 3.08 -6.82 15.80
CA PRO A 76 1.88 -6.03 15.96
C PRO A 76 1.62 -5.80 17.44
N VAL A 77 1.59 -4.54 17.85
CA VAL A 77 1.14 -4.17 19.20
C VAL A 77 -0.32 -4.58 19.39
N ASP A 78 -0.62 -5.18 20.54
CA ASP A 78 -1.85 -5.94 20.85
C ASP A 78 -3.17 -5.23 20.49
N GLY A 79 -3.20 -3.89 20.52
CA GLY A 79 -4.39 -3.10 20.14
C GLY A 79 -4.82 -3.26 18.68
N PHE A 80 -3.92 -3.67 17.78
CA PHE A 80 -4.17 -3.79 16.34
C PHE A 80 -4.45 -5.22 15.86
N PHE A 81 -4.26 -6.24 16.71
CA PHE A 81 -4.19 -7.66 16.33
C PHE A 81 -5.05 -8.61 17.16
N ALA A 82 -6.19 -8.17 17.69
CA ALA A 82 -7.21 -9.14 18.04
C ALA A 82 -7.49 -9.98 16.77
N SER A 83 -7.21 -11.29 16.85
CA SER A 83 -7.30 -12.31 15.77
C SER A 83 -8.67 -12.39 15.10
N THR A 84 -9.62 -11.63 15.63
CA THR A 84 -10.98 -11.38 15.17
C THR A 84 -11.10 -10.26 14.15
N ARG A 85 -10.05 -9.49 13.77
CA ARG A 85 -10.20 -8.25 12.97
C ARG A 85 -9.78 -8.28 11.49
N ARG A 86 -8.84 -9.12 11.04
CA ARG A 86 -8.29 -9.07 9.66
C ARG A 86 -8.26 -10.46 9.02
N ASP A 87 -8.56 -10.53 7.73
CA ASP A 87 -8.55 -11.78 6.96
C ASP A 87 -7.22 -11.94 6.19
N GLU A 88 -6.59 -10.84 5.80
CA GLU A 88 -5.38 -10.83 4.96
C GLU A 88 -4.52 -9.56 5.12
N LEU A 89 -3.20 -9.71 5.00
CA LEU A 89 -2.26 -8.59 4.85
C LEU A 89 -1.85 -8.49 3.38
N ILE A 90 -1.72 -7.27 2.85
CA ILE A 90 -1.22 -7.06 1.49
C ILE A 90 -0.15 -5.96 1.45
N TRP A 91 0.78 -6.07 0.51
CA TRP A 91 1.79 -5.03 0.26
C TRP A 91 2.33 -5.14 -1.16
N LEU A 92 2.89 -4.05 -1.66
CA LEU A 92 3.51 -4.03 -2.98
C LEU A 92 5.02 -4.22 -2.88
N GLU A 93 5.61 -4.86 -3.88
CA GLU A 93 7.02 -4.82 -4.23
C GLU A 93 7.12 -4.18 -5.63
N LEU A 94 7.85 -3.08 -5.76
CA LEU A 94 8.01 -2.39 -7.04
C LEU A 94 9.30 -1.58 -7.12
N GLY A 95 9.84 -1.48 -8.34
CA GLY A 95 10.95 -0.59 -8.69
C GLY A 95 10.43 0.67 -9.40
N LEU A 96 11.06 1.82 -9.13
CA LEU A 96 10.81 3.09 -9.81
C LEU A 96 12.11 3.67 -10.40
N PRO A 97 12.04 4.33 -11.58
CA PRO A 97 10.83 4.61 -12.37
C PRO A 97 10.30 3.38 -13.12
N LYS A 98 11.12 2.34 -13.25
CA LYS A 98 10.82 1.12 -14.00
C LYS A 98 10.89 -0.09 -13.09
N GLY A 99 10.04 -1.08 -13.38
CA GLY A 99 9.95 -2.32 -12.64
C GLY A 99 8.59 -2.97 -12.84
N VAL A 100 8.52 -4.26 -12.54
CA VAL A 100 7.25 -4.98 -12.47
C VAL A 100 6.69 -4.79 -11.07
N VAL A 101 5.43 -4.35 -10.99
CA VAL A 101 4.68 -4.31 -9.73
C VAL A 101 4.30 -5.73 -9.33
N LYS A 102 4.59 -6.10 -8.09
CA LYS A 102 4.07 -7.32 -7.48
C LYS A 102 3.24 -6.97 -6.26
N LEU A 103 2.03 -7.48 -6.20
CA LEU A 103 1.19 -7.45 -5.02
C LEU A 103 1.36 -8.75 -4.26
N HIS A 104 1.81 -8.66 -3.02
CA HIS A 104 1.87 -9.80 -2.11
C HIS A 104 0.66 -9.79 -1.21
N ALA A 105 0.15 -10.98 -0.93
CA ALA A 105 -0.95 -11.20 -0.02
C ALA A 105 -0.60 -12.34 0.94
N LEU A 106 -0.69 -12.08 2.24
CA LEU A 106 -0.48 -13.04 3.31
C LEU A 106 -1.81 -13.24 4.05
N PRO A 107 -2.58 -14.29 3.70
CA PRO A 107 -3.80 -14.62 4.42
C PRO A 107 -3.45 -15.12 5.82
N ARG A 108 -4.42 -15.08 6.72
CA ARG A 108 -4.28 -15.67 8.07
C ARG A 108 -3.83 -17.14 8.06
N ALA A 109 -4.18 -17.89 7.02
CA ALA A 109 -3.78 -19.29 6.85
C ALA A 109 -2.27 -19.49 6.60
N GLY A 110 -1.53 -18.42 6.32
CA GLY A 110 -0.07 -18.39 6.36
C GLY A 110 0.66 -18.51 5.02
N GLU A 111 -0.01 -18.95 3.95
CA GLU A 111 0.66 -19.07 2.65
C GLU A 111 0.65 -17.75 1.86
N ARG A 112 1.82 -17.12 1.72
CA ARG A 112 2.00 -15.92 0.89
C ARG A 112 1.69 -16.23 -0.58
N LYS A 113 0.86 -15.39 -1.19
CA LYS A 113 0.60 -15.37 -2.64
C LYS A 113 1.12 -14.08 -3.25
N THR A 114 1.48 -14.13 -4.52
CA THR A 114 1.99 -12.99 -5.29
C THR A 114 1.19 -12.85 -6.58
N PHE A 115 0.82 -11.61 -6.91
CA PHE A 115 0.08 -11.24 -8.12
C PHE A 115 0.90 -10.20 -8.87
N GLU A 116 1.33 -10.53 -10.09
CA GLU A 116 2.15 -9.63 -10.91
C GLU A 116 1.28 -8.67 -11.72
N GLY A 117 1.69 -7.41 -11.75
CA GLY A 117 1.08 -6.37 -12.56
C GLY A 117 1.43 -6.53 -14.04
N MET A 118 0.47 -6.27 -14.92
CA MET A 118 0.68 -6.23 -16.36
C MET A 118 0.26 -4.86 -16.89
N GLY A 119 1.02 -4.31 -17.83
CA GLY A 119 0.75 -3.01 -18.43
C GLY A 119 2.01 -2.22 -18.71
N ARG A 120 1.86 -1.11 -19.45
CA ARG A 120 2.98 -0.21 -19.78
C ARG A 120 3.17 0.86 -18.72
N MET A 121 2.08 1.34 -18.13
CA MET A 121 2.11 2.36 -17.09
C MET A 121 2.01 1.73 -15.70
N LEU A 122 2.50 2.42 -14.68
CA LEU A 122 2.41 1.99 -13.28
C LEU A 122 0.95 1.82 -12.86
N GLY A 123 0.07 2.75 -13.26
CA GLY A 123 -1.37 2.66 -13.00
C GLY A 123 -2.00 1.36 -13.54
N ASP A 124 -1.65 0.96 -14.76
CA ASP A 124 -2.13 -0.29 -15.38
C ASP A 124 -1.67 -1.51 -14.59
N GLN A 125 -0.38 -1.54 -14.22
CA GLN A 125 0.20 -2.66 -13.48
C GLN A 125 -0.46 -2.83 -12.11
N LEU A 126 -0.71 -1.72 -11.40
CA LEU A 126 -1.42 -1.72 -10.11
C LEU A 126 -2.86 -2.21 -10.26
N ASP A 127 -3.61 -1.67 -11.23
CA ASP A 127 -4.98 -2.09 -11.51
C ASP A 127 -5.05 -3.59 -11.85
N HIS A 128 -4.11 -4.07 -12.65
CA HIS A 128 -4.03 -5.49 -12.99
C HIS A 128 -3.78 -6.35 -11.74
N ALA A 129 -2.77 -6.01 -10.95
CA ALA A 129 -2.41 -6.77 -9.75
C ALA A 129 -3.57 -6.80 -8.74
N PHE A 130 -4.25 -5.66 -8.52
CA PHE A 130 -5.42 -5.60 -7.63
C PHE A 130 -6.58 -6.43 -8.16
N ASN A 131 -6.92 -6.34 -9.45
CA ASN A 131 -8.04 -7.09 -10.00
C ASN A 131 -7.77 -8.60 -10.01
N SER A 132 -6.52 -9.03 -10.24
CA SER A 132 -6.11 -10.42 -10.12
C SER A 132 -6.28 -10.94 -8.68
N TRP A 133 -5.84 -10.15 -7.70
CA TRP A 133 -6.03 -10.47 -6.28
C TRP A 133 -7.51 -10.51 -5.85
N LEU A 134 -8.32 -9.51 -6.26
CA LEU A 134 -9.76 -9.46 -6.00
C LEU A 134 -10.48 -10.68 -6.58
N SER A 135 -10.16 -11.06 -7.82
CA SER A 135 -10.69 -12.25 -8.47
C SER A 135 -10.36 -13.52 -7.68
N GLY A 136 -9.13 -13.63 -7.17
CA GLY A 136 -8.71 -14.72 -6.28
C GLY A 136 -9.45 -14.81 -4.94
N ARG A 137 -10.30 -13.82 -4.61
CA ARG A 137 -11.19 -13.81 -3.42
C ARG A 137 -12.67 -13.92 -3.81
N GLY A 138 -12.97 -14.12 -5.09
CA GLY A 138 -14.33 -14.11 -5.62
C GLY A 138 -15.02 -12.77 -5.37
N LEU A 139 -14.26 -11.67 -5.48
CA LEU A 139 -14.76 -10.30 -5.41
C LEU A 139 -14.86 -9.72 -6.83
N ALA A 140 -15.71 -8.72 -6.99
CA ALA A 140 -15.79 -7.98 -8.24
C ALA A 140 -14.47 -7.22 -8.51
N ALA A 141 -14.28 -6.81 -9.76
CA ALA A 141 -13.19 -5.90 -10.11
C ALA A 141 -13.36 -4.54 -9.41
N SER A 142 -12.27 -3.78 -9.31
CA SER A 142 -12.31 -2.42 -8.79
C SER A 142 -13.29 -1.55 -9.60
N THR A 143 -14.10 -0.76 -8.90
CA THR A 143 -15.15 0.07 -9.51
C THR A 143 -14.58 1.27 -10.26
N ARG A 144 -13.35 1.69 -9.93
CA ARG A 144 -12.66 2.82 -10.54
C ARG A 144 -11.24 2.39 -10.90
N LYS A 145 -10.85 2.59 -12.15
CA LYS A 145 -9.46 2.41 -12.59
C LYS A 145 -8.56 3.49 -12.01
N LEU A 146 -7.32 3.13 -11.73
CA LEU A 146 -6.27 4.10 -11.48
C LEU A 146 -6.05 4.96 -12.73
N ALA A 147 -5.67 6.21 -12.50
CA ALA A 147 -5.29 7.10 -13.60
C ALA A 147 -4.06 6.53 -14.31
N PRO A 148 -3.89 6.82 -15.62
CA PRO A 148 -2.64 6.52 -16.31
C PRO A 148 -1.51 7.30 -15.63
N LEU A 149 -0.72 6.56 -14.83
CA LEU A 149 0.36 7.08 -14.00
C LEU A 149 1.65 6.37 -14.38
N ALA A 150 2.71 7.13 -14.66
CA ALA A 150 4.06 6.59 -14.87
C ALA A 150 4.86 6.56 -13.55
N GLY A 151 5.91 5.74 -13.48
CA GLY A 151 6.77 5.71 -12.29
C GLY A 151 7.53 7.03 -12.07
N GLU A 152 7.83 7.72 -13.17
CA GLU A 152 8.45 9.04 -13.20
C GLU A 152 7.56 10.10 -12.53
N ASP A 153 6.23 9.99 -12.64
CA ASP A 153 5.29 10.94 -12.02
C ASP A 153 5.32 10.84 -10.48
N VAL A 154 5.51 9.63 -9.96
CA VAL A 154 5.70 9.40 -8.52
C VAL A 154 6.98 10.08 -8.05
N ILE A 155 8.08 9.87 -8.76
CA ILE A 155 9.38 10.49 -8.45
C ILE A 155 9.29 12.02 -8.51
N ALA A 156 8.68 12.56 -9.57
CA ALA A 156 8.49 14.00 -9.72
C ALA A 156 7.67 14.59 -8.56
N THR A 157 6.62 13.91 -8.13
CA THR A 157 5.78 14.34 -7.01
C THR A 157 6.59 14.39 -5.71
N VAL A 158 7.35 13.33 -5.39
CA VAL A 158 8.10 13.28 -4.12
C VAL A 158 9.29 14.22 -4.07
N ARG A 159 9.88 14.59 -5.21
CA ARG A 159 10.90 15.66 -5.27
C ARG A 159 10.34 17.01 -4.81
N VAL A 160 9.08 17.29 -5.14
CA VAL A 160 8.42 18.55 -4.78
C VAL A 160 8.06 18.59 -3.30
N ILE A 161 7.51 17.49 -2.76
CA ILE A 161 6.97 17.46 -1.38
C ILE A 161 7.97 16.96 -0.34
N GLY A 162 9.03 16.26 -0.74
CA GLY A 162 9.85 15.46 0.15
C GLY A 162 10.63 16.27 1.18
N SER A 163 11.22 17.40 0.77
CA SER A 163 11.94 18.30 1.69
C SER A 163 11.04 18.80 2.82
N GLY A 164 9.80 19.19 2.49
CA GLY A 164 8.81 19.62 3.47
C GLY A 164 8.37 18.50 4.41
N LEU A 165 8.20 17.27 3.91
CA LEU A 165 7.85 16.12 4.75
C LEU A 165 8.97 15.77 5.75
N VAL A 166 10.23 15.78 5.31
CA VAL A 166 11.40 15.53 6.17
C VAL A 166 11.54 16.62 7.23
N GLU A 167 11.36 17.88 6.86
CA GLU A 167 11.41 18.99 7.81
C GLU A 167 10.34 18.86 8.90
N HIS A 168 9.10 18.53 8.51
CA HIS A 168 8.02 18.31 9.47
C HIS A 168 8.28 17.10 10.39
N ALA A 169 8.79 15.99 9.85
CA ALA A 169 9.13 14.82 10.64
C ALA A 169 10.19 15.14 11.71
N ARG A 170 11.21 15.93 11.37
CA ARG A 170 12.25 16.38 12.31
C ARG A 170 11.71 17.32 13.39
N LYS A 171 10.86 18.29 13.00
CA LYS A 171 10.22 19.22 13.96
C LYS A 171 9.32 18.50 14.95
N TRP A 172 8.69 17.40 14.56
CA TRP A 172 7.85 16.60 15.46
C TRP A 172 8.67 15.94 16.59
N THR A 173 9.91 15.55 16.30
CA THR A 173 10.79 14.87 17.26
C THR A 173 11.59 15.79 18.18
N ALA A 174 11.56 17.10 17.94
CA ALA A 174 12.30 18.13 18.69
C ALA A 174 11.42 18.74 19.79
#